data_AF-A0A6H2EIW1-F1
#
_entry.id   AF-A0A6H2EIW1-F1
#
_cell.length_a   1.000
_cell.length_b   1.000
_cell.length_c   1.000
_cell.angle_alpha   90.00
_cell.angle_beta   90.00
_cell.angle_gamma   90.00
#
_symmetry.space_group_name_H-M   'P 1'
#
loop_
_entity.id
_entity.type
_entity.pdbx_description
1 polymer ?
#
loop_
_entity_poly.entity_id
_entity_poly.type
_entity_poly.pdbx_seq_one_letter_code
_entity_poly.pdbx_strand_id
1 'polypeptide(L)' 'MNNFARDKQAIQDGDSVQVMKRRKAEITALENKLGREKNGFRASIIAHQLEEHHTEYTALDALI' A
#
# COMPACT_ATOMS: atom_id res chain seq x y z
N MET A 1 -12.00 -3.03 -11.09
CA MET A 1 -11.30 -1.74 -11.18
C MET A 1 -10.15 -1.80 -10.19
N ASN A 2 -8.90 -1.67 -10.65
CA ASN A 2 -7.72 -1.88 -9.81
C ASN A 2 -7.70 -0.81 -8.70
N ASN A 3 -7.51 -1.19 -7.42
CA ASN A 3 -7.58 -0.25 -6.29
C ASN A 3 -6.62 0.95 -6.48
N PHE A 4 -5.47 0.72 -7.10
CA PHE A 4 -4.51 1.76 -7.49
C PHE A 4 -5.08 2.79 -8.46
N ALA A 5 -5.85 2.37 -9.48
CA ALA A 5 -6.43 3.29 -10.46
C ALA A 5 -7.50 4.20 -9.84
N ARG A 6 -8.29 3.66 -8.90
CA ARG A 6 -9.25 4.45 -8.11
C ARG A 6 -8.53 5.49 -7.25
N ASP A 7 -7.43 5.10 -6.63
CA ASP A 7 -6.67 5.96 -5.73
C ASP A 7 -5.94 7.06 -6.48
N LYS A 8 -5.43 6.76 -7.67
CA LYS A 8 -4.90 7.75 -8.60
C LYS A 8 -5.95 8.81 -8.96
N GLN A 9 -7.16 8.39 -9.31
CA GLN A 9 -8.25 9.31 -9.62
C GLN A 9 -8.64 10.16 -8.39
N ALA A 10 -8.75 9.55 -7.22
CA ALA A 10 -9.08 10.27 -5.98
C ALA A 10 -8.03 11.33 -5.61
N ILE A 11 -6.73 11.08 -5.88
CA ILE A 11 -5.68 12.10 -5.74
C ILE A 11 -5.92 13.27 -6.71
N GLN A 12 -6.24 12.97 -7.98
CA GLN A 12 -6.55 14.00 -8.98
C GLN A 12 -7.81 14.81 -8.63
N ASP A 13 -8.77 14.19 -7.95
CA ASP A 13 -10.01 14.82 -7.47
C ASP A 13 -9.81 15.62 -6.17
N GLY A 14 -8.58 15.66 -5.63
CA GLY A 14 -8.21 16.46 -4.45
C GLY A 14 -8.27 15.73 -3.11
N ASP A 15 -8.52 14.41 -3.08
CA ASP A 15 -8.60 13.59 -1.86
C ASP A 15 -7.26 12.92 -1.50
N SER A 16 -6.14 13.57 -1.86
CA SER A 16 -4.81 12.98 -1.75
C SER A 16 -4.43 12.59 -0.33
N VAL A 17 -4.82 13.40 0.66
CA VAL A 17 -4.52 13.15 2.07
C VAL A 17 -5.20 11.88 2.60
N GLN A 18 -6.48 11.65 2.29
CA GLN A 18 -7.17 10.46 2.79
C GLN A 18 -6.68 9.18 2.09
N VAL A 19 -6.42 9.27 0.79
CA VAL A 19 -5.84 8.18 0.00
C VAL A 19 -4.49 7.75 0.57
N MET A 20 -3.57 8.70 0.76
CA MET A 20 -2.23 8.42 1.29
C MET A 20 -2.29 7.90 2.72
N LYS A 21 -3.16 8.45 3.57
CA LYS A 21 -3.36 7.95 4.94
C LYS A 21 -3.85 6.50 4.96
N ARG A 22 -4.81 6.14 4.08
CA ARG A 22 -5.33 4.77 4.00
C ARG A 22 -4.24 3.81 3.51
N ARG A 23 -3.51 4.17 2.45
CA ARG A 23 -2.43 3.34 1.91
C ARG A 23 -1.29 3.13 2.90
N LYS A 24 -0.92 4.17 3.66
CA LYS A 24 0.06 4.04 4.74
C LYS A 24 -0.42 3.08 5.84
N ALA A 25 -1.71 3.13 6.20
CA ALA A 25 -2.27 2.19 7.17
C ALA A 25 -2.25 0.73 6.66
N GLU A 26 -2.52 0.50 5.37
CA GLU A 26 -2.43 -0.83 4.75
C GLU A 26 -0.99 -1.38 4.78
N ILE A 27 -0.01 -0.54 4.43
CA ILE A 27 1.42 -0.87 4.53
C ILE A 27 1.78 -1.26 5.97
N THR A 28 1.44 -0.42 6.95
CA THR A 28 1.72 -0.71 8.37
C THR A 28 1.03 -1.98 8.85
N ALA A 29 -0.16 -2.31 8.35
CA ALA A 29 -0.82 -3.56 8.67
C ALA A 29 -0.05 -4.78 8.11
N LEU A 30 0.46 -4.68 6.88
CA LEU A 30 1.29 -5.71 6.25
C LEU A 30 2.65 -5.86 6.95
N GLU A 31 3.31 -4.77 7.34
CA GLU A 31 4.55 -4.79 8.13
C GLU A 31 4.34 -5.52 9.46
N ASN A 32 3.27 -5.18 10.19
CA ASN A 32 2.92 -5.84 11.45
C ASN A 32 2.61 -7.32 11.26
N LYS A 33 1.94 -7.67 10.16
CA LYS A 33 1.63 -9.06 9.82
C LYS A 33 2.90 -9.84 9.50
N LEU A 34 3.82 -9.24 8.73
CA LEU A 34 5.11 -9.83 8.39
C LEU A 34 5.95 -10.09 9.64
N GLY A 35 6.05 -9.11 10.55
CA GLY A 35 6.82 -9.24 11.79
C GLY A 35 6.28 -10.29 12.77
N ARG A 36 5.04 -10.74 12.61
CA ARG A 36 4.40 -11.77 13.45
C ARG A 36 4.29 -13.13 12.75
N GLU A 37 4.48 -13.19 11.44
CA GLU A 37 4.34 -14.42 10.67
C GLU A 37 5.56 -15.31 10.87
N LYS A 38 5.32 -16.53 11.35
CA LYS A 38 6.37 -17.52 11.65
C LYS A 38 6.60 -18.48 10.48
N ASN A 39 5.66 -18.55 9.56
CA ASN A 39 5.78 -19.37 8.37
C ASN A 39 6.55 -18.62 7.27
N GLY A 40 7.76 -19.11 6.94
CA GLY A 40 8.64 -18.45 5.96
C GLY A 40 8.02 -18.27 4.57
N PHE A 41 7.19 -19.21 4.11
CA PHE A 41 6.50 -19.11 2.83
C PHE A 41 5.39 -18.05 2.85
N ARG A 42 4.62 -17.96 3.94
CA ARG A 42 3.63 -16.89 4.10
C ARG A 42 4.30 -15.54 4.28
N ALA A 43 5.41 -15.48 5.00
CA ALA A 43 6.19 -14.28 5.17
C ALA A 43 6.72 -13.76 3.83
N SER A 44 7.22 -14.62 2.93
CA SER A 44 7.67 -14.18 1.60
C SER A 44 6.54 -13.64 0.74
N ILE A 45 5.34 -14.24 0.81
CA ILE A 45 4.15 -13.71 0.13
C ILE A 45 3.77 -12.32 0.68
N ILE A 46 3.75 -12.16 2.00
CA ILE A 46 3.43 -10.88 2.64
C ILE A 46 4.49 -9.83 2.31
N ALA A 47 5.77 -10.21 2.26
CA ALA A 47 6.85 -9.31 1.89
C ALA A 47 6.73 -8.84 0.44
N HIS A 48 6.36 -9.72 -0.48
CA HIS A 48 6.09 -9.34 -1.87
C HIS A 48 4.89 -8.38 -1.99
N GLN A 49 3.80 -8.67 -1.28
CA GLN A 49 2.66 -7.75 -1.22
C GLN A 49 3.05 -6.39 -0.64
N LEU A 50 3.86 -6.38 0.43
CA LEU A 50 4.34 -5.15 1.04
C LEU A 50 5.17 -4.32 0.05
N GLU A 51 6.05 -4.95 -0.72
CA GLU A 51 6.85 -4.31 -1.77
C GLU A 51 5.98 -3.69 -2.89
N GLU A 52 4.97 -4.42 -3.36
CA GLU A 52 4.00 -3.90 -4.33
C GLU A 52 3.28 -2.66 -3.78
N HIS A 53 2.80 -2.73 -2.54
CA HIS A 53 2.11 -1.62 -1.88
C HIS A 53 3.03 -0.41 -1.65
N HIS A 54 4.31 -0.59 -1.34
CA HIS A 54 5.28 0.50 -1.26
C HIS A 54 5.53 1.15 -2.62
N THR A 55 5.64 0.35 -3.68
CA THR A 55 5.81 0.84 -5.05
C THR A 55 4.60 1.66 -5.47
N GLU A 56 3.38 1.15 -5.21
CA GLU A 56 2.14 1.87 -5.45
C GLU A 56 2.07 3.18 -4.66
N TYR A 57 2.40 3.16 -3.36
CA TYR A 57 2.41 4.35 -2.52
C TYR A 57 3.37 5.42 -3.04
N THR A 58 4.57 5.02 -3.45
CA THR A 58 5.58 5.93 -4.01
C THR A 58 5.11 6.53 -5.34
N ALA A 59 4.47 5.72 -6.19
CA ALA A 59 3.89 6.18 -7.44
C ALA A 59 2.71 7.15 -7.22
N LEU A 60 1.93 6.99 -6.15
CA LEU A 60 0.87 7.91 -5.76
C LEU A 60 1.43 9.22 -5.18
N ASP A 61 2.48 9.14 -4.34
CA ASP A 61 3.16 10.30 -3.75
C ASP A 61 3.77 11.20 -4.83
N ALA A 62 4.34 10.61 -5.88
CA ALA A 62 4.89 11.35 -7.02
C ALA A 62 3.84 12.12 -7.86
N LEU A 63 2.54 11.94 -7.60
CA LEU A 63 1.44 12.63 -8.29
C LEU A 63 0.90 13.83 -7.51
N ILE A 64 1.38 14.05 -6.28
CA ILE A 64 0.98 15.15 -5.38
C ILE A 64 1.98 16.30 -5.51
#